data_AF-A0A9D5CBR9-F1
#
_entry.id   AF-A0A9D5CBR9-F1
#
_cell.length_a   1.000
_cell.length_b   1.000
_cell.length_c   1.000
_cell.angle_alpha   90.00
_cell.angle_beta   90.00
_cell.angle_gamma   90.00
#
_symmetry.space_group_name_H-M   'P 1'
#
loop_
_entity.id
_entity.type
_entity.pdbx_description
1 polymer ?
#
loop_
_entity_poly.entity_id
_entity_poly.type
_entity_poly.pdbx_seq_one_letter_code
_entity_poly.pdbx_strand_id
1 'polypeptide(L)'
;MPITEWLDEFPELGDEYPSFEVSEGKQIREMVSEVKTMLSTMGDGEISISAYDTAWVALVQDIHGSGAPQFPSSLQWIVKNQLSDGSWGDEYTFSAHDRMINTLACVIALKSWSICTESCDRGMKFVRENISRIAEEDAEHMPIGFEVIFPSMVEIAKALGLDVPYDDPALQSVHAMRNLKLKRIPKDVMHKVPTTLLYSLEGMPGLDWAWLLRLQSSDGSFLFSPSSTAYALMQTGDNKCLAYLQKAVEKFNGGVPNVYPVDLFEHLWAVDRLERLGISRYFELEIKECMDYVHRYWTKDGIGWARNSLVQDVDDTSMGFRLLRLHGYDVSPVVKYLADVFHHFEMDGEFFCIIGQSNQAVTGMYNLNRASQIAFPGEEILSRAKNFSYKFLREKQCSGQLVDKWIITKDLQGEVEYVLEFPWYSSLPRIETRLYLEQYGGGSDVWIGKTVYRWYTECGLAEKGVSRGALLTTYFLTVASMFEPERAQERLGWARTALLAQVVSSFFSSDFCSRNMRQNFIQEFINYPNGPTWYTYLSII
;
A
#
# COMPACT_ATOMS: atom_id res chain seq x y z
N MET A 1 28.87 -19.03 -16.44
CA MET A 1 28.04 -18.61 -17.59
C MET A 1 28.96 -18.45 -18.80
N PRO A 2 28.50 -18.73 -20.03
CA PRO A 2 29.24 -18.35 -21.23
C PRO A 2 29.28 -16.82 -21.37
N ILE A 3 30.26 -16.31 -22.11
CA ILE A 3 30.39 -14.89 -22.41
C ILE A 3 29.36 -14.55 -23.49
N THR A 4 28.45 -13.60 -23.22
CA THR A 4 27.61 -13.01 -24.27
C THR A 4 28.44 -12.01 -25.05
N GLU A 5 28.72 -12.34 -26.31
CA GLU A 5 29.23 -11.40 -27.30
C GLU A 5 28.20 -10.26 -27.50
N TRP A 6 28.68 -9.02 -27.62
CA TRP A 6 27.81 -7.88 -27.91
C TRP A 6 27.63 -7.79 -29.42
N LEU A 7 26.39 -7.60 -29.88
CA LEU A 7 26.09 -7.39 -31.29
C LEU A 7 26.55 -5.99 -31.71
N ASP A 8 27.49 -5.91 -32.65
CA ASP A 8 28.15 -4.66 -33.05
C ASP A 8 27.38 -3.83 -34.10
N GLU A 9 26.31 -4.37 -34.71
CA GLU A 9 25.51 -3.68 -35.73
C GLU A 9 24.03 -3.53 -35.35
N PHE A 10 23.51 -2.30 -35.48
CA PHE A 10 22.10 -1.93 -35.40
C PHE A 10 21.79 -0.93 -36.55
N PRO A 11 20.58 -0.95 -37.14
CA PRO A 11 20.31 -0.25 -38.40
C PRO A 11 20.17 1.28 -38.27
N GLU A 12 20.52 1.99 -39.35
CA GLU A 12 20.38 3.45 -39.48
C GLU A 12 18.91 3.88 -39.60
N LEU A 13 18.51 4.91 -38.83
CA LEU A 13 17.23 5.63 -38.93
C LEU A 13 17.50 7.14 -38.68
N GLY A 14 16.73 8.00 -39.34
CA GLY A 14 17.11 9.40 -39.61
C GLY A 14 16.86 10.46 -38.52
N ASP A 15 17.37 11.67 -38.79
CA ASP A 15 17.53 12.80 -37.86
C ASP A 15 16.23 13.57 -37.49
N GLU A 16 15.21 12.91 -36.95
CA GLU A 16 14.09 13.59 -36.29
C GLU A 16 14.23 13.58 -34.76
N TYR A 17 14.87 14.63 -34.22
CA TYR A 17 14.77 14.96 -32.79
C TYR A 17 13.32 15.32 -32.46
N PRO A 18 12.65 14.65 -31.49
CA PRO A 18 11.39 15.13 -30.96
C PRO A 18 11.62 16.47 -30.28
N SER A 19 11.10 17.54 -30.86
CA SER A 19 10.99 18.82 -30.15
C SER A 19 10.02 18.63 -28.99
N PHE A 20 10.51 18.79 -27.76
CA PHE A 20 9.66 18.85 -26.56
C PHE A 20 8.55 19.88 -26.80
N GLU A 21 7.32 19.42 -27.02
CA GLU A 21 6.27 20.32 -27.44
C GLU A 21 5.79 21.18 -26.26
N VAL A 22 5.39 22.42 -26.58
CA VAL A 22 4.75 23.32 -25.60
C VAL A 22 3.42 22.74 -25.07
N SER A 23 2.83 21.79 -25.82
CA SER A 23 1.66 20.98 -25.46
C SER A 23 1.94 20.02 -24.30
N GLU A 24 2.94 19.14 -24.42
CA GLU A 24 3.34 18.15 -23.41
C GLU A 24 3.73 18.84 -22.10
N GLY A 25 4.57 19.88 -22.20
CA GLY A 25 4.98 20.68 -21.04
C GLY A 25 3.82 21.39 -20.34
N LYS A 26 2.71 21.66 -21.04
CA LYS A 26 1.48 22.19 -20.45
C LYS A 26 0.68 21.09 -19.74
N GLN A 27 0.47 19.94 -20.39
CA GLN A 27 -0.23 18.78 -19.80
C GLN A 27 0.42 18.31 -18.50
N ILE A 28 1.75 18.24 -18.43
CA ILE A 28 2.48 17.87 -17.21
C ILE A 28 2.21 18.85 -16.06
N ARG A 29 2.12 20.16 -16.34
CA ARG A 29 1.78 21.17 -15.31
C ARG A 29 0.33 21.06 -14.85
N GLU A 30 -0.58 20.70 -15.74
CA GLU A 30 -2.00 20.50 -15.42
C GLU A 30 -2.18 19.27 -14.50
N MET A 31 -1.60 18.12 -14.87
CA MET A 31 -1.59 16.93 -14.01
C MET A 31 -0.91 17.16 -12.65
N VAL A 32 0.20 17.89 -12.60
CA VAL A 32 0.84 18.26 -11.32
C VAL A 32 -0.06 19.16 -10.48
N SER A 33 -0.81 20.09 -11.09
CA SER A 33 -1.77 20.93 -10.36
C SER A 33 -2.96 20.13 -9.84
N GLU A 34 -3.42 19.12 -10.58
CA GLU A 34 -4.49 18.21 -10.15
C GLU A 34 -4.05 17.36 -8.96
N VAL A 35 -2.88 16.70 -9.02
CA VAL A 35 -2.34 15.90 -7.91
C VAL A 35 -2.05 16.76 -6.68
N LYS A 36 -1.51 17.99 -6.85
CA LYS A 36 -1.38 18.95 -5.74
C LYS A 36 -2.72 19.28 -5.09
N THR A 37 -3.77 19.48 -5.91
CA THR A 37 -5.12 19.74 -5.40
C THR A 37 -5.60 18.55 -4.58
N MET A 38 -5.51 17.33 -5.11
CA MET A 38 -5.89 16.09 -4.41
C MET A 38 -5.21 15.98 -3.04
N LEU A 39 -3.88 16.12 -2.99
CA LEU A 39 -3.10 16.08 -1.74
C LEU A 39 -3.54 17.18 -0.74
N SER A 40 -3.74 18.41 -1.21
CA SER A 40 -4.20 19.53 -0.36
C SER A 40 -5.65 19.39 0.15
N THR A 41 -6.43 18.49 -0.45
CA THR A 41 -7.82 18.19 -0.06
C THR A 41 -7.97 16.90 0.76
N MET A 42 -6.88 16.22 1.08
CA MET A 42 -6.91 15.00 1.90
C MET A 42 -7.51 15.27 3.28
N GLY A 43 -8.18 14.25 3.85
CA GLY A 43 -9.02 14.43 5.03
C GLY A 43 -9.17 13.16 5.84
N ASP A 44 -10.41 12.68 5.95
CA ASP A 44 -10.75 11.42 6.64
C ASP A 44 -10.62 10.17 5.74
N GLY A 45 -10.13 10.35 4.51
CA GLY A 45 -10.01 9.33 3.47
C GLY A 45 -11.11 9.43 2.40
N GLU A 46 -10.71 9.28 1.14
CA GLU A 46 -11.59 8.97 0.01
C GLU A 46 -11.52 7.46 -0.30
N ILE A 47 -12.65 6.77 -0.20
CA ILE A 47 -12.74 5.30 -0.24
C ILE A 47 -14.08 4.87 -0.86
N SER A 48 -14.10 3.71 -1.52
CA SER A 48 -15.30 3.15 -2.13
C SER A 48 -16.35 2.73 -1.10
N ILE A 49 -17.63 2.77 -1.52
CA ILE A 49 -18.77 2.44 -0.65
C ILE A 49 -18.96 0.92 -0.60
N SER A 50 -19.10 0.39 0.61
CA SER A 50 -19.43 -1.01 0.86
C SER A 50 -20.94 -1.19 0.87
N ALA A 51 -21.47 -2.04 -0.01
CA ALA A 51 -22.90 -2.33 -0.06
C ALA A 51 -23.32 -3.17 1.16
N TYR A 52 -22.45 -4.06 1.62
CA TYR A 52 -22.57 -4.83 2.86
C TYR A 52 -22.73 -3.93 4.10
N ASP A 53 -21.84 -2.96 4.31
CA ASP A 53 -21.92 -2.05 5.45
C ASP A 53 -23.10 -1.09 5.32
N THR A 54 -23.37 -0.58 4.11
CA THR A 54 -24.55 0.25 3.83
C THR A 54 -25.85 -0.49 4.14
N ALA A 55 -25.90 -1.82 3.95
CA ALA A 55 -27.03 -2.65 4.33
C ALA A 55 -27.17 -2.82 5.86
N TRP A 56 -26.08 -2.96 6.60
CA TRP A 56 -26.12 -2.96 8.07
C TRP A 56 -26.56 -1.61 8.66
N VAL A 57 -26.11 -0.50 8.07
CA VAL A 57 -26.58 0.86 8.41
C VAL A 57 -28.06 1.04 8.05
N ALA A 58 -28.49 0.52 6.90
CA ALA A 58 -29.88 0.52 6.48
C ALA A 58 -30.82 -0.31 7.37
N LEU A 59 -30.31 -1.31 8.10
CA LEU A 59 -31.09 -2.11 9.07
C LEU A 59 -31.37 -1.37 10.38
N VAL A 60 -30.64 -0.29 10.70
CA VAL A 60 -30.83 0.47 11.94
C VAL A 60 -32.23 1.10 11.95
N GLN A 61 -33.08 0.66 12.88
CA GLN A 61 -34.34 1.32 13.20
C GLN A 61 -34.09 2.62 13.99
N ASP A 62 -34.90 3.65 13.76
CA ASP A 62 -34.87 4.91 14.51
C ASP A 62 -34.90 4.67 16.03
N ILE A 63 -33.84 5.15 16.71
CA ILE A 63 -33.66 4.94 18.15
C ILE A 63 -34.66 5.73 19.01
N HIS A 64 -35.40 6.68 18.41
CA HIS A 64 -36.49 7.41 19.06
C HIS A 64 -37.86 6.72 18.90
N GLY A 65 -37.91 5.56 18.22
CA GLY A 65 -39.03 4.63 18.29
C GLY A 65 -40.17 4.87 17.30
N SER A 66 -39.96 5.65 16.23
CA SER A 66 -40.98 5.85 15.18
C SER A 66 -41.32 4.58 14.37
N GLY A 67 -40.46 3.55 14.43
CA GLY A 67 -40.60 2.33 13.64
C GLY A 67 -40.15 2.46 12.18
N ALA A 68 -39.52 3.59 11.82
CA ALA A 68 -38.89 3.82 10.52
C ALA A 68 -37.38 3.49 10.55
N PRO A 69 -36.71 3.34 9.39
CA PRO A 69 -35.25 3.27 9.32
C PRO A 69 -34.61 4.60 9.76
N GLN A 70 -33.56 4.51 10.59
CA GLN A 70 -32.74 5.63 11.07
C GLN A 70 -32.02 6.35 9.92
N PHE A 71 -31.66 5.61 8.87
CA PHE A 71 -30.92 6.10 7.69
C PHE A 71 -31.64 5.75 6.38
N PRO A 72 -32.75 6.45 6.02
CA PRO A 72 -33.49 6.17 4.79
C PRO A 72 -32.68 6.38 3.50
N SER A 73 -31.63 7.20 3.56
CA SER A 73 -30.67 7.43 2.47
C SER A 73 -29.86 6.18 2.13
N SER A 74 -29.53 5.32 3.09
CA SER A 74 -28.82 4.05 2.87
C SER A 74 -29.68 3.05 2.10
N LEU A 75 -30.98 2.98 2.39
CA LEU A 75 -31.93 2.18 1.59
C LEU A 75 -32.06 2.71 0.16
N GLN A 76 -32.09 4.04 -0.02
CA GLN A 76 -32.08 4.65 -1.35
C GLN A 76 -30.76 4.40 -2.11
N TRP A 77 -29.63 4.32 -1.42
CA TRP A 77 -28.34 3.96 -2.01
C TRP A 77 -28.38 2.50 -2.50
N ILE A 78 -28.84 1.57 -1.67
CA ILE A 78 -28.93 0.14 -2.03
C ILE A 78 -29.78 -0.07 -3.29
N VAL A 79 -30.98 0.54 -3.35
CA VAL A 79 -31.87 0.42 -4.53
C VAL A 79 -31.24 1.01 -5.81
N LYS A 80 -30.39 2.03 -5.71
CA LYS A 80 -29.76 2.69 -6.87
C LYS A 80 -28.53 1.97 -7.41
N ASN A 81 -27.84 1.17 -6.58
CA ASN A 81 -26.53 0.59 -6.89
C ASN A 81 -26.56 -0.94 -7.05
N GLN A 82 -27.71 -1.54 -7.39
CA GLN A 82 -27.76 -2.96 -7.78
C GLN A 82 -27.16 -3.16 -9.17
N LEU A 83 -26.18 -4.05 -9.29
CA LEU A 83 -25.51 -4.37 -10.56
C LEU A 83 -26.45 -5.04 -11.56
N SER A 84 -26.03 -5.12 -12.83
CA SER A 84 -26.85 -5.63 -13.94
C SER A 84 -27.21 -7.10 -13.81
N ASP A 85 -26.33 -7.92 -13.23
CA ASP A 85 -26.56 -9.33 -12.88
C ASP A 85 -27.52 -9.55 -11.69
N GLY A 86 -27.87 -8.48 -10.96
CA GLY A 86 -28.71 -8.53 -9.76
C GLY A 86 -27.92 -8.58 -8.44
N SER A 87 -26.59 -8.61 -8.50
CA SER A 87 -25.72 -8.56 -7.32
C SER A 87 -25.48 -7.14 -6.81
N TRP A 88 -24.81 -7.05 -5.66
CA TRP A 88 -24.07 -5.88 -5.20
C TRP A 88 -22.63 -6.31 -4.89
N GLY A 89 -21.70 -5.35 -4.87
CA GLY A 89 -20.27 -5.56 -4.65
C GLY A 89 -19.44 -4.68 -5.60
N ASP A 90 -18.16 -5.00 -5.81
CA ASP A 90 -17.32 -4.24 -6.74
C ASP A 90 -17.80 -4.39 -8.20
N GLU A 91 -17.88 -3.31 -8.97
CA GLU A 91 -18.37 -3.32 -10.36
C GLU A 91 -17.34 -3.94 -11.33
N TYR A 92 -16.05 -3.69 -11.11
CA TYR A 92 -14.96 -4.00 -12.04
C TYR A 92 -14.33 -5.36 -11.77
N THR A 93 -14.34 -5.80 -10.50
CA THR A 93 -13.79 -7.07 -10.03
C THR A 93 -14.93 -8.00 -9.63
N PHE A 94 -14.88 -9.25 -10.08
CA PHE A 94 -15.79 -10.30 -9.59
C PHE A 94 -15.07 -11.17 -8.56
N SER A 95 -15.61 -11.22 -7.33
CA SER A 95 -15.40 -12.34 -6.41
C SER A 95 -16.76 -12.90 -5.96
N ALA A 96 -16.93 -14.21 -5.99
CA ALA A 96 -18.09 -14.89 -5.44
C ALA A 96 -18.24 -14.57 -3.95
N HIS A 97 -17.17 -14.53 -3.17
CA HIS A 97 -17.23 -14.11 -1.77
C HIS A 97 -17.77 -12.68 -1.60
N ASP A 98 -17.20 -11.71 -2.33
CA ASP A 98 -17.64 -10.30 -2.29
C ASP A 98 -19.11 -10.16 -2.73
N ARG A 99 -19.46 -10.69 -3.91
CA ARG A 99 -20.81 -10.57 -4.45
C ARG A 99 -21.84 -11.30 -3.59
N MET A 100 -21.51 -12.44 -2.97
CA MET A 100 -22.42 -13.15 -2.06
C MET A 100 -22.67 -12.38 -0.77
N ILE A 101 -21.62 -11.85 -0.12
CA ILE A 101 -21.79 -11.14 1.15
C ILE A 101 -22.51 -9.80 0.97
N ASN A 102 -22.16 -9.02 -0.05
CA ASN A 102 -22.85 -7.76 -0.36
C ASN A 102 -24.32 -8.00 -0.76
N THR A 103 -24.58 -8.92 -1.71
CA THR A 103 -25.94 -9.18 -2.20
C THR A 103 -26.87 -9.67 -1.10
N LEU A 104 -26.41 -10.62 -0.27
CA LEU A 104 -27.25 -11.15 0.82
C LEU A 104 -27.57 -10.06 1.85
N ALA A 105 -26.64 -9.16 2.16
CA ALA A 105 -26.89 -8.03 3.06
C ALA A 105 -27.94 -7.07 2.49
N CYS A 106 -27.78 -6.65 1.23
CA CYS A 106 -28.70 -5.74 0.56
C CYS A 106 -30.12 -6.33 0.48
N VAL A 107 -30.26 -7.62 0.16
CA VAL A 107 -31.57 -8.30 0.17
C VAL A 107 -32.15 -8.36 1.58
N ILE A 108 -31.37 -8.68 2.61
CA ILE A 108 -31.83 -8.69 4.02
C ILE A 108 -32.36 -7.30 4.42
N ALA A 109 -31.64 -6.23 4.09
CA ALA A 109 -32.07 -4.85 4.40
C ALA A 109 -33.37 -4.46 3.68
N LEU A 110 -33.44 -4.68 2.36
CA LEU A 110 -34.64 -4.38 1.56
C LEU A 110 -35.86 -5.21 2.01
N LYS A 111 -35.65 -6.50 2.30
CA LYS A 111 -36.68 -7.43 2.80
C LYS A 111 -37.21 -7.00 4.17
N SER A 112 -36.33 -6.59 5.09
CA SER A 112 -36.71 -6.18 6.45
C SER A 112 -37.65 -4.97 6.46
N TRP A 113 -37.44 -4.02 5.54
CA TRP A 113 -38.29 -2.85 5.37
C TRP A 113 -39.42 -3.02 4.35
N SER A 114 -39.53 -4.19 3.69
CA SER A 114 -40.48 -4.46 2.59
C SER A 114 -40.39 -3.46 1.42
N ILE A 115 -39.16 -3.06 1.06
CA ILE A 115 -38.86 -2.10 -0.01
C ILE A 115 -38.34 -2.82 -1.26
N CYS A 116 -38.78 -2.37 -2.44
CA CYS A 116 -38.28 -2.79 -3.75
C CYS A 116 -38.16 -4.33 -3.93
N THR A 117 -39.30 -5.01 -3.98
CA THR A 117 -39.39 -6.47 -4.20
C THR A 117 -38.61 -6.93 -5.44
N GLU A 118 -38.64 -6.17 -6.54
CA GLU A 118 -37.91 -6.49 -7.76
C GLU A 118 -36.38 -6.60 -7.53
N SER A 119 -35.81 -5.68 -6.74
CA SER A 119 -34.39 -5.75 -6.38
C SER A 119 -34.10 -6.94 -5.46
N CYS A 120 -35.02 -7.27 -4.55
CA CYS A 120 -34.93 -8.48 -3.72
C CYS A 120 -34.95 -9.76 -4.57
N ASP A 121 -35.86 -9.86 -5.53
CA ASP A 121 -36.04 -11.03 -6.40
C ASP A 121 -34.83 -11.22 -7.33
N ARG A 122 -34.28 -10.13 -7.88
CA ARG A 122 -33.01 -10.14 -8.64
C ARG A 122 -31.83 -10.60 -7.77
N GLY A 123 -31.69 -10.08 -6.55
CA GLY A 123 -30.64 -10.49 -5.61
C GLY A 123 -30.77 -11.95 -5.18
N MET A 124 -31.98 -12.41 -4.83
CA MET A 124 -32.24 -13.80 -4.49
C MET A 124 -32.08 -14.76 -5.68
N LYS A 125 -32.26 -14.29 -6.92
CA LYS A 125 -31.88 -15.05 -8.12
C LYS A 125 -30.35 -15.20 -8.18
N PHE A 126 -29.60 -14.10 -8.09
CA PHE A 126 -28.14 -14.13 -8.12
C PHE A 126 -27.54 -15.03 -7.02
N VAL A 127 -28.05 -14.96 -5.80
CA VAL A 127 -27.66 -15.85 -4.67
C VAL A 127 -27.87 -17.32 -5.02
N ARG A 128 -29.07 -17.71 -5.46
CA ARG A 128 -29.37 -19.11 -5.82
C ARG A 128 -28.56 -19.63 -7.01
N GLU A 129 -28.14 -18.75 -7.92
CA GLU A 129 -27.37 -19.11 -9.12
C GLU A 129 -25.83 -19.13 -8.90
N ASN A 130 -25.31 -18.59 -7.79
CA ASN A 130 -23.86 -18.44 -7.57
C ASN A 130 -23.34 -18.96 -6.22
N ILE A 131 -24.19 -19.39 -5.27
CA ILE A 131 -23.74 -19.76 -3.91
C ILE A 131 -22.67 -20.87 -3.87
N SER A 132 -22.73 -21.85 -4.78
CA SER A 132 -21.74 -22.93 -4.88
C SER A 132 -20.33 -22.41 -5.19
N ARG A 133 -20.23 -21.27 -5.87
CA ARG A 133 -18.96 -20.66 -6.32
C ARG A 133 -18.10 -20.12 -5.18
N ILE A 134 -18.68 -19.97 -3.97
CA ILE A 134 -17.91 -19.70 -2.74
C ILE A 134 -16.87 -20.81 -2.49
N ALA A 135 -17.17 -22.06 -2.85
CA ALA A 135 -16.25 -23.19 -2.72
C ALA A 135 -15.26 -23.35 -3.89
N GLU A 136 -15.37 -22.51 -4.94
CA GLU A 136 -14.48 -22.50 -6.10
C GLU A 136 -13.33 -21.47 -5.96
N GLU A 137 -13.50 -20.49 -5.05
CA GLU A 137 -12.53 -19.41 -4.85
C GLU A 137 -11.50 -19.69 -3.75
N ASP A 138 -10.35 -19.04 -3.87
CA ASP A 138 -9.25 -19.17 -2.91
C ASP A 138 -9.59 -18.52 -1.55
N ALA A 139 -9.34 -19.26 -0.47
CA ALA A 139 -9.52 -18.80 0.89
C ALA A 139 -8.53 -17.68 1.31
N GLU A 140 -7.41 -17.51 0.61
CA GLU A 140 -6.50 -16.38 0.86
C GLU A 140 -7.18 -15.04 0.46
N HIS A 141 -7.91 -15.01 -0.66
CA HIS A 141 -8.70 -13.86 -1.13
C HIS A 141 -10.06 -13.65 -0.41
N MET A 142 -10.44 -14.54 0.51
CA MET A 142 -11.70 -14.43 1.26
C MET A 142 -11.77 -13.12 2.08
N PRO A 143 -12.85 -12.32 1.99
CA PRO A 143 -13.00 -11.06 2.74
C PRO A 143 -12.83 -11.21 4.26
N ILE A 144 -12.38 -10.14 4.90
CA ILE A 144 -12.08 -10.12 6.34
C ILE A 144 -13.33 -10.46 7.15
N GLY A 145 -13.27 -11.54 7.94
CA GLY A 145 -14.37 -11.97 8.79
C GLY A 145 -15.49 -12.74 8.07
N PHE A 146 -15.43 -12.94 6.75
CA PHE A 146 -16.45 -13.65 5.98
C PHE A 146 -16.86 -14.99 6.61
N GLU A 147 -15.89 -15.76 7.12
CA GLU A 147 -16.14 -17.06 7.73
C GLU A 147 -16.88 -16.99 9.08
N VAL A 148 -16.94 -15.82 9.72
CA VAL A 148 -17.76 -15.55 10.91
C VAL A 148 -19.10 -14.89 10.53
N ILE A 149 -19.04 -13.94 9.60
CA ILE A 149 -20.14 -13.06 9.20
C ILE A 149 -21.16 -13.78 8.32
N PHE A 150 -20.73 -14.34 7.19
CA PHE A 150 -21.64 -14.87 6.17
C PHE A 150 -22.57 -15.98 6.72
N PRO A 151 -22.10 -16.92 7.57
CA PRO A 151 -23.00 -17.87 8.22
C PRO A 151 -24.02 -17.24 9.20
N SER A 152 -23.73 -16.08 9.79
CA SER A 152 -24.74 -15.35 10.59
C SER A 152 -25.79 -14.69 9.71
N MET A 153 -25.39 -14.14 8.56
CA MET A 153 -26.32 -13.57 7.59
C MET A 153 -27.26 -14.62 6.98
N VAL A 154 -26.76 -15.83 6.73
CA VAL A 154 -27.59 -16.95 6.25
C VAL A 154 -28.68 -17.31 7.27
N GLU A 155 -28.38 -17.33 8.58
CA GLU A 155 -29.42 -17.53 9.60
C GLU A 155 -30.38 -16.33 9.75
N ILE A 156 -29.92 -15.08 9.52
CA ILE A 156 -30.82 -13.90 9.44
C ILE A 156 -31.76 -14.01 8.23
N ALA A 157 -31.25 -14.38 7.05
CA ALA A 157 -32.04 -14.58 5.84
C ALA A 157 -33.11 -15.67 6.03
N LYS A 158 -32.76 -16.74 6.74
CA LYS A 158 -33.65 -17.85 7.13
C LYS A 158 -34.76 -17.41 8.09
N ALA A 159 -34.43 -16.58 9.08
CA ALA A 159 -35.42 -15.96 9.97
C ALA A 159 -36.39 -15.02 9.23
N LEU A 160 -35.94 -14.38 8.14
CA LEU A 160 -36.75 -13.54 7.25
C LEU A 160 -37.51 -14.32 6.15
N GLY A 161 -37.36 -15.66 6.11
CA GLY A 161 -38.02 -16.52 5.13
C GLY A 161 -37.52 -16.32 3.69
N LEU A 162 -36.23 -16.02 3.50
CA LEU A 162 -35.60 -15.96 2.19
C LEU A 162 -35.20 -17.37 1.70
N ASP A 163 -35.31 -17.60 0.39
CA ASP A 163 -35.00 -18.87 -0.27
C ASP A 163 -33.51 -18.98 -0.63
N VAL A 164 -32.65 -19.10 0.39
CA VAL A 164 -31.21 -19.38 0.23
C VAL A 164 -31.01 -20.90 0.15
N PRO A 165 -30.09 -21.45 -0.67
CA PRO A 165 -29.79 -22.89 -0.68
C PRO A 165 -29.06 -23.37 0.59
N TYR A 166 -29.79 -23.51 1.71
CA TYR A 166 -29.23 -23.78 3.05
C TYR A 166 -28.43 -25.09 3.17
N ASP A 167 -28.70 -26.08 2.33
CA ASP A 167 -28.03 -27.38 2.35
C ASP A 167 -26.78 -27.45 1.45
N ASP A 168 -26.43 -26.36 0.75
CA ASP A 168 -25.31 -26.32 -0.20
C ASP A 168 -23.95 -26.66 0.47
N PRO A 169 -23.12 -27.54 -0.11
CA PRO A 169 -21.81 -27.89 0.44
C PRO A 169 -20.88 -26.69 0.71
N ALA A 170 -21.00 -25.60 -0.05
CA ALA A 170 -20.22 -24.38 0.16
C ALA A 170 -20.55 -23.69 1.50
N LEU A 171 -21.80 -23.79 1.98
CA LEU A 171 -22.14 -23.31 3.33
C LEU A 171 -21.49 -24.18 4.41
N GLN A 172 -21.45 -25.51 4.19
CA GLN A 172 -20.89 -26.46 5.16
C GLN A 172 -19.39 -26.23 5.41
N SER A 173 -18.62 -25.89 4.38
CA SER A 173 -17.20 -25.53 4.53
C SER A 173 -17.01 -24.22 5.31
N VAL A 174 -17.82 -23.19 5.03
CA VAL A 174 -17.75 -21.91 5.75
C VAL A 174 -18.18 -22.08 7.23
N HIS A 175 -19.19 -22.89 7.53
CA HIS A 175 -19.53 -23.27 8.90
C HIS A 175 -18.39 -24.04 9.60
N ALA A 176 -17.62 -24.88 8.89
CA ALA A 176 -16.45 -25.54 9.47
C ALA A 176 -15.32 -24.54 9.79
N MET A 177 -15.04 -23.60 8.88
CA MET A 177 -14.08 -22.51 9.09
C MET A 177 -14.48 -21.61 10.27
N ARG A 178 -15.76 -21.23 10.37
CA ARG A 178 -16.34 -20.51 11.52
C ARG A 178 -16.04 -21.20 12.84
N ASN A 179 -16.35 -22.50 12.92
CA ASN A 179 -16.18 -23.29 14.13
C ASN A 179 -14.70 -23.47 14.51
N LEU A 180 -13.78 -23.48 13.55
CA LEU A 180 -12.35 -23.53 13.80
C LEU A 180 -11.81 -22.19 14.32
N LYS A 181 -12.27 -21.06 13.74
CA LYS A 181 -11.90 -19.70 14.18
C LYS A 181 -12.44 -19.38 15.58
N LEU A 182 -13.73 -19.63 15.83
CA LEU A 182 -14.36 -19.41 17.14
C LEU A 182 -13.76 -20.28 18.27
N LYS A 183 -13.17 -21.45 17.95
CA LYS A 183 -12.43 -22.27 18.94
C LYS A 183 -11.07 -21.69 19.32
N ARG A 184 -10.46 -20.84 18.48
CA ARG A 184 -9.17 -20.19 18.75
C ARG A 184 -9.32 -18.89 19.55
N ILE A 185 -10.52 -18.31 19.59
CA ILE A 185 -10.82 -17.07 20.31
C ILE A 185 -11.13 -17.39 21.78
N PRO A 186 -10.33 -16.92 22.75
CA PRO A 186 -10.70 -17.03 24.15
C PRO A 186 -11.85 -16.06 24.43
N LYS A 187 -13.06 -16.59 24.67
CA LYS A 187 -14.25 -15.78 25.00
C LYS A 187 -13.99 -14.82 26.16
N ASP A 188 -13.18 -15.27 27.11
CA ASP A 188 -12.77 -14.52 28.30
C ASP A 188 -11.84 -13.34 27.99
N VAL A 189 -11.28 -13.24 26.78
CA VAL A 189 -10.34 -12.19 26.33
C VAL A 189 -10.96 -11.30 25.25
N MET A 190 -11.86 -11.86 24.42
CA MET A 190 -12.71 -11.11 23.47
C MET A 190 -13.49 -9.96 24.15
N HIS A 191 -13.84 -10.13 25.43
CA HIS A 191 -14.41 -9.08 26.29
C HIS A 191 -13.40 -8.61 27.36
N LYS A 192 -12.11 -8.44 27.02
CA LYS A 192 -11.09 -7.81 27.90
C LYS A 192 -10.07 -6.90 27.21
N VAL A 193 -9.81 -7.03 25.90
CA VAL A 193 -8.75 -6.26 25.18
C VAL A 193 -9.21 -5.87 23.76
N PRO A 194 -8.84 -4.69 23.21
CA PRO A 194 -9.00 -4.38 21.78
C PRO A 194 -8.40 -5.47 20.88
N THR A 195 -9.18 -5.93 19.91
CA THR A 195 -8.77 -6.91 18.90
C THR A 195 -9.56 -6.67 17.61
N THR A 196 -9.09 -7.22 16.47
CA THR A 196 -9.84 -7.16 15.19
C THR A 196 -11.25 -7.75 15.24
N LEU A 197 -11.62 -8.49 16.28
CA LEU A 197 -12.99 -8.97 16.48
C LEU A 197 -14.00 -7.83 16.66
N LEU A 198 -13.53 -6.64 17.07
CA LEU A 198 -14.34 -5.41 17.09
C LEU A 198 -14.75 -4.92 15.69
N TYR A 199 -14.06 -5.36 14.63
CA TYR A 199 -14.38 -5.03 13.24
C TYR A 199 -15.59 -5.83 12.69
N SER A 200 -15.98 -6.91 13.37
CA SER A 200 -16.96 -7.89 12.89
C SER A 200 -17.90 -8.41 13.99
N LEU A 201 -18.45 -7.51 14.81
CA LEU A 201 -19.33 -7.86 15.93
C LEU A 201 -20.70 -8.39 15.45
N GLU A 202 -21.18 -7.90 14.32
CA GLU A 202 -22.41 -8.34 13.63
C GLU A 202 -22.38 -9.82 13.20
N GLY A 203 -21.19 -10.37 12.94
CA GLY A 203 -20.99 -11.81 12.75
C GLY A 203 -21.15 -12.65 14.04
N MET A 204 -21.28 -12.05 15.22
CA MET A 204 -21.20 -12.74 16.52
C MET A 204 -22.41 -12.46 17.44
N PRO A 205 -23.40 -13.38 17.53
CA PRO A 205 -24.52 -13.22 18.45
C PRO A 205 -24.14 -13.50 19.92
N GLY A 206 -24.81 -12.83 20.86
CA GLY A 206 -24.71 -13.13 22.30
C GLY A 206 -23.53 -12.47 23.03
N LEU A 207 -23.12 -11.27 22.60
CA LEU A 207 -22.01 -10.50 23.16
C LEU A 207 -22.38 -9.74 24.46
N ASP A 208 -21.40 -9.53 25.35
CA ASP A 208 -21.53 -8.60 26.47
C ASP A 208 -21.30 -7.14 26.02
N TRP A 209 -22.40 -6.43 25.72
CA TRP A 209 -22.37 -5.02 25.33
C TRP A 209 -22.00 -4.05 26.45
N ALA A 210 -22.33 -4.36 27.71
CA ALA A 210 -21.99 -3.52 28.87
C ALA A 210 -20.48 -3.55 29.16
N TRP A 211 -19.79 -4.57 28.65
CA TRP A 211 -18.34 -4.60 28.58
C TRP A 211 -17.80 -4.04 27.25
N LEU A 212 -18.32 -4.44 26.08
CA LEU A 212 -17.80 -4.01 24.77
C LEU A 212 -17.80 -2.50 24.55
N LEU A 213 -18.80 -1.76 25.05
CA LEU A 213 -18.83 -0.28 24.96
C LEU A 213 -17.62 0.42 25.62
N ARG A 214 -16.80 -0.31 26.40
CA ARG A 214 -15.54 0.18 26.98
C ARG A 214 -14.36 0.15 26.00
N LEU A 215 -14.51 -0.54 24.87
CA LEU A 215 -13.53 -0.63 23.77
C LEU A 215 -13.97 0.14 22.51
N GLN A 216 -15.03 0.92 22.61
CA GLN A 216 -15.45 1.83 21.56
C GLN A 216 -14.34 2.86 21.28
N SER A 217 -14.04 3.09 20.01
CA SER A 217 -13.10 4.12 19.55
C SER A 217 -13.53 5.52 19.98
N SER A 218 -12.59 6.47 20.03
CA SER A 218 -12.86 7.85 20.48
C SER A 218 -13.87 8.62 19.60
N ASP A 219 -14.06 8.19 18.35
CA ASP A 219 -15.03 8.75 17.39
C ASP A 219 -16.43 8.14 17.51
N GLY A 220 -16.61 7.08 18.31
CA GLY A 220 -17.87 6.34 18.46
C GLY A 220 -17.93 5.01 17.71
N SER A 221 -16.94 4.69 16.87
CA SER A 221 -16.91 3.45 16.11
C SER A 221 -16.52 2.23 16.95
N PHE A 222 -16.83 1.04 16.43
CA PHE A 222 -16.20 -0.21 16.81
C PHE A 222 -15.12 -0.56 15.78
N LEU A 223 -13.87 -0.21 16.12
CA LEU A 223 -12.68 -0.36 15.27
C LEU A 223 -12.91 0.11 13.81
N PHE A 224 -13.54 1.28 13.66
CA PHE A 224 -13.75 1.94 12.37
C PHE A 224 -14.64 1.19 11.36
N SER A 225 -15.33 0.11 11.76
CA SER A 225 -16.27 -0.64 10.93
C SER A 225 -17.71 -0.09 11.07
N PRO A 226 -18.35 0.40 9.99
CA PRO A 226 -19.74 0.86 10.05
C PRO A 226 -20.75 -0.27 10.27
N SER A 227 -20.56 -1.46 9.70
CA SER A 227 -21.43 -2.63 9.99
C SER A 227 -21.41 -3.04 11.46
N SER A 228 -20.23 -3.17 12.05
CA SER A 228 -20.04 -3.50 13.47
C SER A 228 -20.63 -2.41 14.37
N THR A 229 -20.44 -1.14 14.01
CA THR A 229 -21.00 0.01 14.76
C THR A 229 -22.53 0.10 14.62
N ALA A 230 -23.10 -0.25 13.46
CA ALA A 230 -24.54 -0.31 13.23
C ALA A 230 -25.19 -1.44 14.04
N TYR A 231 -24.54 -2.60 14.13
CA TYR A 231 -24.98 -3.68 15.02
C TYR A 231 -24.89 -3.28 16.48
N ALA A 232 -23.79 -2.64 16.92
CA ALA A 232 -23.68 -2.10 18.26
C ALA A 232 -24.79 -1.09 18.58
N LEU A 233 -25.11 -0.18 17.66
CA LEU A 233 -26.22 0.77 17.79
C LEU A 233 -27.56 0.04 17.96
N MET A 234 -27.86 -0.94 17.11
CA MET A 234 -29.09 -1.75 17.20
C MET A 234 -29.21 -2.55 18.50
N GLN A 235 -28.10 -2.90 19.15
CA GLN A 235 -28.11 -3.66 20.41
C GLN A 235 -28.06 -2.77 21.67
N THR A 236 -27.73 -1.48 21.55
CA THR A 236 -27.43 -0.62 22.73
C THR A 236 -28.12 0.74 22.74
N GLY A 237 -28.49 1.29 21.59
CA GLY A 237 -28.95 2.69 21.46
C GLY A 237 -27.87 3.74 21.77
N ASP A 238 -26.57 3.39 21.70
CA ASP A 238 -25.50 4.32 22.04
C ASP A 238 -25.40 5.52 21.07
N ASN A 239 -25.41 6.73 21.64
CA ASN A 239 -25.44 7.97 20.87
C ASN A 239 -24.12 8.27 20.13
N LYS A 240 -22.98 7.69 20.54
CA LYS A 240 -21.73 7.88 19.78
C LYS A 240 -21.68 6.94 18.57
N CYS A 241 -22.17 5.71 18.70
CA CYS A 241 -22.39 4.83 17.55
C CYS A 241 -23.30 5.53 16.51
N LEU A 242 -24.38 6.17 16.95
CA LEU A 242 -25.24 6.99 16.08
C LEU A 242 -24.47 8.15 15.42
N ALA A 243 -23.72 8.94 16.21
CA ALA A 243 -22.99 10.09 15.70
C ALA A 243 -21.91 9.72 14.66
N TYR A 244 -21.20 8.60 14.88
CA TYR A 244 -20.24 8.05 13.92
C TYR A 244 -20.92 7.68 12.59
N LEU A 245 -21.99 6.90 12.66
CA LEU A 245 -22.71 6.44 11.46
C LEU A 245 -23.37 7.59 10.71
N GLN A 246 -23.95 8.56 11.43
CA GLN A 246 -24.54 9.74 10.81
C GLN A 246 -23.48 10.54 10.04
N LYS A 247 -22.31 10.79 10.63
CA LYS A 247 -21.21 11.46 9.94
C LYS A 247 -20.77 10.72 8.68
N ALA A 248 -20.66 9.39 8.73
CA ALA A 248 -20.30 8.57 7.58
C ALA A 248 -21.38 8.64 6.47
N VAL A 249 -22.66 8.46 6.83
CA VAL A 249 -23.80 8.53 5.90
C VAL A 249 -23.94 9.91 5.26
N GLU A 250 -23.62 10.99 5.99
CA GLU A 250 -23.61 12.36 5.46
C GLU A 250 -22.44 12.59 4.47
N LYS A 251 -21.22 12.14 4.80
CA LYS A 251 -20.03 12.21 3.91
C LYS A 251 -20.22 11.39 2.62
N PHE A 252 -20.81 10.19 2.72
CA PHE A 252 -20.94 9.24 1.60
C PHE A 252 -22.36 9.20 0.99
N ASN A 253 -23.17 10.25 1.21
CA ASN A 253 -24.46 10.49 0.54
C ASN A 253 -25.47 9.31 0.63
N GLY A 254 -25.53 8.64 1.79
CA GLY A 254 -26.36 7.46 2.03
C GLY A 254 -25.58 6.16 2.14
N GLY A 255 -24.51 6.00 1.36
CA GLY A 255 -23.60 4.88 1.51
C GLY A 255 -22.70 5.00 2.74
N VAL A 256 -21.93 3.95 3.03
CA VAL A 256 -20.74 3.97 3.90
C VAL A 256 -19.67 3.01 3.35
N PRO A 257 -18.37 3.26 3.52
CA PRO A 257 -17.31 2.30 3.23
C PRO A 257 -17.30 1.13 4.23
N ASN A 258 -16.41 0.16 4.06
CA ASN A 258 -16.22 -0.90 5.06
C ASN A 258 -15.36 -0.45 6.26
N VAL A 259 -14.56 0.60 6.09
CA VAL A 259 -13.72 1.19 7.13
C VAL A 259 -13.71 2.71 7.03
N TYR A 260 -13.84 3.42 8.16
CA TYR A 260 -13.74 4.89 8.21
C TYR A 260 -13.33 5.44 9.58
N PRO A 261 -12.42 6.44 9.69
CA PRO A 261 -11.61 7.00 8.61
C PRO A 261 -10.51 6.04 8.12
N VAL A 262 -9.79 6.43 7.07
CA VAL A 262 -8.54 5.79 6.60
C VAL A 262 -7.44 6.83 6.42
N ASP A 263 -7.43 7.85 7.28
CA ASP A 263 -6.65 9.06 7.11
C ASP A 263 -5.13 8.81 7.16
N LEU A 264 -4.62 8.04 8.12
CA LEU A 264 -3.18 7.78 8.20
C LEU A 264 -2.71 6.91 7.04
N PHE A 265 -3.49 5.87 6.70
CA PHE A 265 -3.24 5.01 5.54
C PHE A 265 -3.18 5.81 4.23
N GLU A 266 -4.17 6.67 3.97
CA GLU A 266 -4.24 7.45 2.73
C GLU A 266 -3.01 8.38 2.57
N HIS A 267 -2.66 9.13 3.62
CA HIS A 267 -1.49 10.03 3.62
C HIS A 267 -0.17 9.26 3.44
N LEU A 268 -0.01 8.11 4.09
CA LEU A 268 1.19 7.28 4.00
C LEU A 268 1.33 6.58 2.64
N TRP A 269 0.23 6.09 2.07
CA TRP A 269 0.24 5.38 0.79
C TRP A 269 0.40 6.36 -0.38
N ALA A 270 -0.18 7.56 -0.31
CA ALA A 270 0.04 8.61 -1.30
C ALA A 270 1.53 8.98 -1.41
N VAL A 271 2.19 9.29 -0.28
CA VAL A 271 3.61 9.70 -0.26
C VAL A 271 4.53 8.59 -0.78
N ASP A 272 4.39 7.36 -0.28
CA ASP A 272 5.20 6.22 -0.76
C ASP A 272 5.07 5.98 -2.26
N ARG A 273 3.88 6.16 -2.83
CA ARG A 273 3.65 5.94 -4.26
C ARG A 273 4.27 7.06 -5.09
N LEU A 274 4.14 8.32 -4.67
CA LEU A 274 4.81 9.47 -5.33
C LEU A 274 6.35 9.38 -5.28
N GLU A 275 6.90 8.88 -4.18
CA GLU A 275 8.35 8.62 -4.03
C GLU A 275 8.83 7.51 -4.95
N ARG A 276 8.21 6.33 -4.90
CA ARG A 276 8.62 5.17 -5.70
C ARG A 276 8.43 5.41 -7.20
N LEU A 277 7.35 6.10 -7.60
CA LEU A 277 7.16 6.63 -8.97
C LEU A 277 8.20 7.69 -9.36
N GLY A 278 8.96 8.21 -8.40
CA GLY A 278 10.07 9.10 -8.67
C GLY A 278 9.64 10.48 -9.15
N ILE A 279 8.45 10.93 -8.71
CA ILE A 279 7.81 12.21 -9.03
C ILE A 279 7.60 13.12 -7.80
N SER A 280 7.88 12.62 -6.59
CA SER A 280 7.76 13.34 -5.30
C SER A 280 8.31 14.77 -5.28
N ARG A 281 9.40 15.08 -5.99
CA ARG A 281 9.97 16.45 -6.12
C ARG A 281 8.99 17.52 -6.63
N TYR A 282 7.90 17.14 -7.30
CA TYR A 282 6.86 18.09 -7.73
C TYR A 282 5.90 18.45 -6.59
N PHE A 283 5.96 17.74 -5.48
CA PHE A 283 4.98 17.73 -4.39
C PHE A 283 5.63 17.93 -3.01
N GLU A 284 6.83 18.52 -2.93
CA GLU A 284 7.61 18.61 -1.68
C GLU A 284 6.85 19.28 -0.52
N LEU A 285 6.08 20.34 -0.81
CA LEU A 285 5.25 21.03 0.19
C LEU A 285 4.09 20.13 0.65
N GLU A 286 3.36 19.56 -0.29
CA GLU A 286 2.17 18.75 -0.01
C GLU A 286 2.55 17.44 0.71
N ILE A 287 3.65 16.80 0.32
CA ILE A 287 4.24 15.65 1.02
C ILE A 287 4.64 16.04 2.45
N LYS A 288 5.22 17.23 2.65
CA LYS A 288 5.57 17.71 3.99
C LYS A 288 4.32 17.92 4.85
N GLU A 289 3.24 18.47 4.30
CA GLU A 289 1.96 18.62 4.98
C GLU A 289 1.33 17.26 5.34
N CYS A 290 1.43 16.26 4.45
CA CYS A 290 1.02 14.88 4.77
C CYS A 290 1.85 14.28 5.93
N MET A 291 3.16 14.50 5.96
CA MET A 291 4.02 13.97 7.03
C MET A 291 3.85 14.75 8.35
N ASP A 292 3.55 16.06 8.31
CA ASP A 292 3.10 16.85 9.48
C ASP A 292 1.74 16.39 10.03
N TYR A 293 0.90 15.75 9.20
CA TYR A 293 -0.34 15.12 9.63
C TYR A 293 -0.07 13.80 10.33
N VAL A 294 0.69 12.90 9.70
CA VAL A 294 1.05 11.59 10.27
C VAL A 294 1.80 11.74 11.60
N HIS A 295 2.81 12.62 11.65
CA HIS A 295 3.63 12.85 12.84
C HIS A 295 2.81 13.28 14.05
N ARG A 296 1.76 14.08 13.83
CA ARG A 296 0.85 14.59 14.86
C ARG A 296 0.06 13.49 15.58
N TYR A 297 -0.18 12.37 14.92
CA TYR A 297 -0.89 11.21 15.48
C TYR A 297 0.02 10.01 15.74
N TRP A 298 1.34 10.15 15.52
CA TRP A 298 2.31 9.11 15.82
C TRP A 298 2.40 8.85 17.33
N THR A 299 2.30 7.59 17.75
CA THR A 299 2.32 7.22 19.18
C THR A 299 3.52 6.35 19.53
N LYS A 300 3.79 6.22 20.83
CA LYS A 300 4.80 5.29 21.37
C LYS A 300 4.48 3.80 21.13
N ASP A 301 3.24 3.49 20.77
CA ASP A 301 2.74 2.13 20.56
C ASP A 301 2.57 1.81 19.07
N GLY A 302 2.99 2.72 18.18
CA GLY A 302 2.77 2.68 16.74
C GLY A 302 1.54 3.49 16.31
N ILE A 303 0.99 3.15 15.14
CA ILE A 303 -0.24 3.68 14.57
C ILE A 303 -1.02 2.54 13.88
N GLY A 304 -2.22 2.84 13.39
CA GLY A 304 -2.88 2.03 12.37
C GLY A 304 -3.47 2.95 11.30
N TRP A 305 -4.23 2.40 10.36
CA TRP A 305 -4.83 3.11 9.21
C TRP A 305 -5.62 4.39 9.55
N ALA A 306 -6.11 4.50 10.79
CA ALA A 306 -6.91 5.61 11.30
C ALA A 306 -6.27 6.29 12.53
N ARG A 307 -6.37 7.62 12.59
CA ARG A 307 -5.91 8.39 13.76
C ARG A 307 -6.58 7.99 15.07
N ASN A 308 -5.83 8.06 16.16
CA ASN A 308 -6.28 7.71 17.53
C ASN A 308 -6.81 6.26 17.66
N SER A 309 -6.39 5.34 16.80
CA SER A 309 -6.76 3.92 16.91
C SER A 309 -6.37 3.31 18.26
N LEU A 310 -7.27 2.49 18.81
CA LEU A 310 -7.03 1.63 19.97
C LEU A 310 -6.27 0.33 19.61
N VAL A 311 -6.09 0.05 18.31
CA VAL A 311 -5.37 -1.11 17.78
C VAL A 311 -4.38 -0.61 16.72
N GLN A 312 -3.10 -0.77 16.99
CA GLN A 312 -2.03 -0.47 16.04
C GLN A 312 -1.74 -1.72 15.20
N ASP A 313 -1.30 -1.50 13.96
CA ASP A 313 -0.88 -2.56 13.06
C ASP A 313 0.53 -2.32 12.51
N VAL A 314 1.17 -3.42 12.09
CA VAL A 314 2.57 -3.40 11.66
C VAL A 314 2.77 -2.74 10.29
N ASP A 315 1.74 -2.64 9.44
CA ASP A 315 1.89 -2.14 8.07
C ASP A 315 1.92 -0.61 8.07
N ASP A 316 0.87 0.02 8.61
CA ASP A 316 0.82 1.46 8.85
C ASP A 316 1.96 1.93 9.77
N THR A 317 2.27 1.18 10.84
CA THR A 317 3.42 1.53 11.70
C THR A 317 4.75 1.43 10.95
N SER A 318 4.97 0.43 10.08
CA SER A 318 6.21 0.32 9.31
C SER A 318 6.32 1.40 8.23
N MET A 319 5.21 1.73 7.58
CA MET A 319 5.11 2.80 6.59
C MET A 319 5.37 4.17 7.22
N GLY A 320 4.72 4.47 8.35
CA GLY A 320 4.91 5.69 9.12
C GLY A 320 6.32 5.81 9.68
N PHE A 321 6.86 4.75 10.31
CA PHE A 321 8.25 4.71 10.77
C PHE A 321 9.22 5.09 9.65
N ARG A 322 9.04 4.47 8.48
CA ARG A 322 9.96 4.60 7.35
C ARG A 322 9.91 6.00 6.73
N LEU A 323 8.71 6.50 6.45
CA LEU A 323 8.53 7.81 5.83
C LEU A 323 8.91 8.95 6.78
N LEU A 324 8.47 8.93 8.05
CA LEU A 324 8.84 9.94 9.04
C LEU A 324 10.37 10.02 9.20
N ARG A 325 11.07 8.88 9.30
CA ARG A 325 12.53 8.87 9.39
C ARG A 325 13.23 9.38 8.13
N LEU A 326 12.77 8.98 6.94
CA LEU A 326 13.37 9.44 5.67
C LEU A 326 13.17 10.94 5.43
N HIS A 327 12.06 11.50 5.91
CA HIS A 327 11.78 12.95 5.88
C HIS A 327 12.37 13.72 7.09
N GLY A 328 13.16 13.07 7.95
CA GLY A 328 13.90 13.73 9.02
C GLY A 328 13.09 14.12 10.26
N TYR A 329 11.93 13.48 10.50
CA TYR A 329 11.13 13.71 11.71
C TYR A 329 11.67 12.93 12.91
N ASP A 330 12.11 13.64 13.94
CA ASP A 330 12.27 13.09 15.30
C ASP A 330 10.88 12.82 15.91
N VAL A 331 10.67 11.63 16.50
CA VAL A 331 9.43 11.33 17.24
C VAL A 331 9.56 11.66 18.74
N SER A 332 8.39 11.80 19.38
CA SER A 332 8.19 12.25 20.77
C SER A 332 9.28 11.85 21.79
N PRO A 333 9.73 12.77 22.67
CA PRO A 333 10.73 12.51 23.73
C PRO A 333 10.24 11.54 24.84
N VAL A 334 9.07 10.94 24.68
CA VAL A 334 8.55 9.83 25.50
C VAL A 334 9.14 8.48 25.06
N VAL A 335 9.63 8.38 23.82
CA VAL A 335 10.24 7.18 23.24
C VAL A 335 11.76 7.39 23.16
N LYS A 336 12.57 6.35 23.43
CA LYS A 336 14.04 6.51 23.43
C LYS A 336 14.61 6.38 22.02
N TYR A 337 14.01 5.52 21.20
CA TYR A 337 14.33 5.37 19.77
C TYR A 337 13.04 5.24 18.96
N LEU A 338 13.01 5.82 17.76
CA LEU A 338 11.88 5.74 16.82
C LEU A 338 11.45 4.28 16.56
N ALA A 339 12.39 3.34 16.68
CA ALA A 339 12.20 1.90 16.49
C ALA A 339 11.55 1.16 17.67
N ASP A 340 11.48 1.75 18.88
CA ASP A 340 10.95 1.07 20.07
C ASP A 340 9.47 0.64 19.87
N VAL A 341 8.73 1.31 18.98
CA VAL A 341 7.34 0.96 18.61
C VAL A 341 7.20 -0.49 18.19
N PHE A 342 8.21 -1.06 17.52
CA PHE A 342 8.15 -2.43 16.97
C PHE A 342 8.16 -3.52 18.05
N HIS A 343 8.50 -3.21 19.29
CA HIS A 343 8.35 -4.15 20.40
C HIS A 343 6.89 -4.55 20.68
N HIS A 344 5.90 -3.78 20.21
CA HIS A 344 4.48 -4.16 20.33
C HIS A 344 4.07 -5.28 19.37
N PHE A 345 4.81 -5.45 18.26
CA PHE A 345 4.54 -6.48 17.25
C PHE A 345 5.43 -7.72 17.40
N GLU A 346 6.46 -7.66 18.25
CA GLU A 346 7.39 -8.76 18.54
C GLU A 346 6.83 -9.70 19.63
N MET A 347 6.79 -11.01 19.34
CA MET A 347 6.49 -12.04 20.32
C MET A 347 7.38 -13.28 20.06
N ASP A 348 8.13 -13.71 21.07
CA ASP A 348 9.08 -14.83 21.01
C ASP A 348 10.11 -14.80 19.85
N GLY A 349 10.37 -13.60 19.30
CA GLY A 349 11.29 -13.36 18.17
C GLY A 349 10.65 -13.41 16.79
N GLU A 350 9.34 -13.68 16.71
CA GLU A 350 8.52 -13.48 15.51
C GLU A 350 7.80 -12.13 15.54
N PHE A 351 7.38 -11.64 14.37
CA PHE A 351 6.57 -10.42 14.25
C PHE A 351 5.18 -10.75 13.69
N PHE A 352 4.18 -9.97 14.13
CA PHE A 352 2.77 -10.19 13.79
C PHE A 352 2.11 -8.88 13.35
N CYS A 353 1.10 -8.95 12.49
CA CYS A 353 0.43 -7.75 12.00
C CYS A 353 -0.29 -6.97 13.09
N ILE A 354 -0.94 -7.67 14.04
CA ILE A 354 -1.70 -7.08 15.14
C ILE A 354 -1.44 -7.90 16.41
N ILE A 355 -1.32 -7.20 17.55
CA ILE A 355 -0.95 -7.77 18.84
C ILE A 355 -1.89 -8.93 19.23
N GLY A 356 -1.30 -10.06 19.66
CA GLY A 356 -2.04 -11.25 20.10
C GLY A 356 -2.72 -12.04 18.98
N GLN A 357 -2.40 -11.77 17.71
CA GLN A 357 -2.96 -12.48 16.55
C GLN A 357 -1.86 -13.18 15.76
N SER A 358 -2.13 -14.41 15.30
CA SER A 358 -1.22 -15.17 14.44
C SER A 358 -1.28 -14.74 12.96
N ASN A 359 -1.58 -13.47 12.68
CA ASN A 359 -1.69 -12.98 11.30
C ASN A 359 -0.38 -12.35 10.85
N GLN A 360 0.14 -12.81 9.72
CA GLN A 360 1.39 -12.38 9.11
C GLN A 360 1.11 -12.16 7.61
N ALA A 361 0.67 -10.96 7.25
CA ALA A 361 0.40 -10.56 5.87
C ALA A 361 1.70 -10.31 5.11
N VAL A 362 1.72 -10.63 3.81
CA VAL A 362 2.91 -10.44 2.96
C VAL A 362 3.23 -8.95 2.82
N THR A 363 2.21 -8.10 2.68
CA THR A 363 2.34 -6.62 2.63
C THR A 363 2.91 -6.02 3.91
N GLY A 364 2.31 -6.33 5.06
CA GLY A 364 2.81 -5.87 6.36
C GLY A 364 4.23 -6.35 6.66
N MET A 365 4.58 -7.59 6.29
CA MET A 365 5.95 -8.09 6.43
C MET A 365 6.93 -7.47 5.42
N TYR A 366 6.47 -7.12 4.22
CA TYR A 366 7.23 -6.40 3.20
C TYR A 366 7.55 -4.96 3.64
N ASN A 367 6.58 -4.22 4.16
CA ASN A 367 6.84 -2.87 4.68
C ASN A 367 7.64 -2.89 5.98
N LEU A 368 7.45 -3.88 6.87
CA LEU A 368 8.36 -4.14 8.00
C LEU A 368 9.80 -4.40 7.52
N ASN A 369 9.96 -5.16 6.44
CA ASN A 369 11.28 -5.37 5.84
C ASN A 369 11.88 -4.04 5.35
N ARG A 370 11.15 -3.26 4.56
CA ARG A 370 11.60 -1.93 4.07
C ARG A 370 11.96 -0.98 5.22
N ALA A 371 11.15 -0.93 6.28
CA ALA A 371 11.41 -0.16 7.49
C ALA A 371 12.70 -0.60 8.21
N SER A 372 12.91 -1.90 8.36
CA SER A 372 14.08 -2.46 9.05
C SER A 372 15.43 -2.14 8.37
N GLN A 373 15.42 -1.75 7.09
CA GLN A 373 16.63 -1.45 6.32
C GLN A 373 17.21 -0.05 6.57
N ILE A 374 16.43 0.88 7.15
CA ILE A 374 16.89 2.24 7.51
C ILE A 374 17.27 2.36 9.00
N ALA A 375 17.75 1.26 9.58
CA ALA A 375 18.19 1.19 10.97
C ALA A 375 19.45 2.02 11.25
N PHE A 376 19.51 2.63 12.43
CA PHE A 376 20.71 3.26 12.99
C PHE A 376 21.48 2.28 13.90
N PRO A 377 22.79 2.48 14.12
CA PRO A 377 23.59 1.60 14.98
C PRO A 377 23.02 1.49 16.40
N GLY A 378 22.76 0.26 16.86
CA GLY A 378 22.20 -0.04 18.18
C GLY A 378 20.69 -0.30 18.22
N GLU A 379 19.97 -0.13 17.11
CA GLU A 379 18.53 -0.44 17.04
C GLU A 379 18.28 -1.96 16.82
N GLU A 380 18.61 -2.76 17.84
CA GLU A 380 18.55 -4.23 17.80
C GLU A 380 17.17 -4.80 17.43
N ILE A 381 16.09 -4.07 17.73
CA ILE A 381 14.73 -4.45 17.31
C ILE A 381 14.59 -4.49 15.79
N LEU A 382 15.21 -3.55 15.06
CA LEU A 382 15.22 -3.54 13.59
C LEU A 382 16.11 -4.64 13.01
N SER A 383 17.21 -4.98 13.70
CA SER A 383 18.04 -6.14 13.34
C SER A 383 17.21 -7.44 13.36
N ARG A 384 16.39 -7.64 14.41
CA ARG A 384 15.49 -8.80 14.51
C ARG A 384 14.35 -8.73 13.49
N ALA A 385 13.69 -7.58 13.33
CA ALA A 385 12.65 -7.37 12.33
C ALA A 385 13.14 -7.65 10.90
N LYS A 386 14.37 -7.23 10.56
CA LYS A 386 15.01 -7.49 9.27
C LYS A 386 15.19 -8.98 9.02
N ASN A 387 15.78 -9.69 9.99
CA ASN A 387 16.05 -11.12 9.88
C ASN A 387 14.75 -11.94 9.78
N PHE A 388 13.73 -11.59 10.58
CA PHE A 388 12.43 -12.26 10.56
C PHE A 388 11.69 -12.02 9.23
N SER A 389 11.48 -10.76 8.86
CA SER A 389 10.72 -10.41 7.64
C SER A 389 11.41 -10.89 6.36
N TYR A 390 12.75 -10.81 6.27
CA TYR A 390 13.50 -11.34 5.12
C TYR A 390 13.29 -12.85 4.96
N LYS A 391 13.37 -13.59 6.08
CA LYS A 391 13.14 -15.04 6.09
C LYS A 391 11.70 -15.36 5.68
N PHE A 392 10.71 -14.72 6.29
CA PHE A 392 9.28 -14.92 6.00
C PHE A 392 8.97 -14.69 4.50
N LEU A 393 9.45 -13.58 3.93
CA LEU A 393 9.22 -13.23 2.53
C LEU A 393 9.93 -14.20 1.57
N ARG A 394 11.16 -14.63 1.87
CA ARG A 394 11.85 -15.68 1.09
C ARG A 394 11.16 -17.04 1.20
N GLU A 395 10.64 -17.43 2.37
CA GLU A 395 9.86 -18.67 2.53
C GLU A 395 8.57 -18.61 1.70
N LYS A 396 7.83 -17.49 1.76
CA LYS A 396 6.64 -17.26 0.92
C LYS A 396 6.94 -17.20 -0.58
N GLN A 397 8.10 -16.65 -0.99
CA GLN A 397 8.57 -16.71 -2.37
C GLN A 397 8.84 -18.15 -2.81
N CYS A 398 9.58 -18.93 -2.01
CA CYS A 398 9.92 -20.32 -2.31
C CYS A 398 8.69 -21.26 -2.32
N SER A 399 7.62 -20.95 -1.59
CA SER A 399 6.37 -21.71 -1.62
C SER A 399 5.36 -21.23 -2.67
N GLY A 400 5.66 -20.19 -3.45
CA GLY A 400 4.72 -19.61 -4.42
C GLY A 400 3.51 -18.92 -3.77
N GLN A 401 3.66 -18.43 -2.53
CA GLN A 401 2.59 -17.81 -1.73
C GLN A 401 2.83 -16.31 -1.51
N LEU A 402 3.34 -15.60 -2.52
CA LEU A 402 3.37 -14.12 -2.52
C LEU A 402 2.01 -13.56 -2.98
N VAL A 403 0.98 -13.99 -2.27
CA VAL A 403 -0.41 -13.52 -2.32
C VAL A 403 -0.67 -12.77 -1.02
N ASP A 404 -1.42 -11.67 -1.06
CA ASP A 404 -1.77 -10.92 0.15
C ASP A 404 -3.29 -10.84 0.36
N LYS A 405 -3.68 -10.90 1.64
CA LYS A 405 -5.08 -10.89 2.04
C LYS A 405 -5.75 -9.51 1.94
N TRP A 406 -4.96 -8.43 1.96
CA TRP A 406 -5.49 -7.07 2.06
C TRP A 406 -5.52 -6.31 0.73
N ILE A 407 -4.77 -6.76 -0.28
CA ILE A 407 -4.69 -6.08 -1.57
C ILE A 407 -4.25 -7.03 -2.69
N ILE A 408 -4.98 -6.98 -3.82
CA ILE A 408 -4.57 -7.59 -5.08
C ILE A 408 -3.71 -6.55 -5.81
N THR A 409 -2.41 -6.79 -5.92
CA THR A 409 -1.47 -5.94 -6.69
C THR A 409 -0.98 -6.67 -7.93
N LYS A 410 -0.31 -5.95 -8.86
CA LYS A 410 0.22 -6.56 -10.09
C LYS A 410 1.08 -7.78 -9.83
N ASP A 411 2.05 -7.54 -8.98
CA ASP A 411 3.37 -8.14 -9.03
C ASP A 411 3.97 -7.96 -7.65
N LEU A 412 3.20 -8.32 -6.62
CA LEU A 412 3.68 -8.46 -5.26
C LEU A 412 4.93 -9.35 -5.24
N GLN A 413 4.95 -10.35 -6.11
CA GLN A 413 6.13 -11.16 -6.41
C GLN A 413 7.33 -10.30 -6.80
N GLY A 414 7.26 -9.48 -7.85
CA GLY A 414 8.35 -8.61 -8.30
C GLY A 414 8.69 -7.46 -7.34
N GLU A 415 7.72 -6.90 -6.63
CA GLU A 415 7.97 -5.89 -5.58
C GLU A 415 8.79 -6.50 -4.43
N VAL A 416 8.38 -7.69 -3.96
CA VAL A 416 9.10 -8.44 -2.91
C VAL A 416 10.45 -8.94 -3.41
N GLU A 417 10.52 -9.51 -4.61
CA GLU A 417 11.76 -10.00 -5.22
C GLU A 417 12.80 -8.89 -5.37
N TYR A 418 12.40 -7.71 -5.88
CA TYR A 418 13.30 -6.55 -5.97
C TYR A 418 13.85 -6.14 -4.59
N VAL A 419 13.00 -6.01 -3.55
CA VAL A 419 13.45 -5.60 -2.20
C VAL A 419 14.32 -6.67 -1.53
N LEU A 420 14.15 -7.96 -1.86
CA LEU A 420 14.94 -9.07 -1.33
C LEU A 420 16.27 -9.30 -2.07
N GLU A 421 16.46 -8.72 -3.27
CA GLU A 421 17.71 -8.74 -4.05
C GLU A 421 18.49 -7.42 -3.98
N PHE A 422 17.79 -6.28 -3.95
CA PHE A 422 18.33 -4.93 -3.92
C PHE A 422 17.90 -4.18 -2.65
N PRO A 423 18.54 -4.45 -1.49
CA PRO A 423 18.34 -3.68 -0.28
C PRO A 423 18.54 -2.17 -0.49
N TRP A 424 17.94 -1.34 0.35
CA TRP A 424 17.88 0.13 0.23
C TRP A 424 19.25 0.79 0.01
N TYR A 425 20.32 0.35 0.69
CA TYR A 425 21.70 0.85 0.49
C TYR A 425 22.27 0.59 -0.92
N SER A 426 21.62 -0.26 -1.71
CA SER A 426 21.96 -0.64 -3.09
C SER A 426 20.86 -0.32 -4.11
N SER A 427 19.72 0.22 -3.66
CA SER A 427 18.64 0.64 -4.56
C SER A 427 18.99 1.99 -5.18
N LEU A 428 19.20 2.01 -6.50
CA LEU A 428 19.43 3.25 -7.25
C LEU A 428 18.08 3.88 -7.63
N PRO A 429 17.81 5.16 -7.32
CA PRO A 429 16.48 5.77 -7.47
C PRO A 429 15.79 5.57 -8.83
N ARG A 430 16.50 5.67 -9.96
CA ARG A 430 15.90 5.37 -11.28
C ARG A 430 15.75 3.90 -11.61
N ILE A 431 16.45 2.98 -10.94
CA ILE A 431 16.22 1.54 -11.10
C ILE A 431 14.93 1.17 -10.37
N GLU A 432 14.79 1.57 -9.10
CA GLU A 432 13.55 1.38 -8.33
C GLU A 432 12.37 2.04 -9.02
N THR A 433 12.47 3.32 -9.42
CA THR A 433 11.41 3.97 -10.19
C THR A 433 11.15 3.29 -11.52
N ARG A 434 12.15 2.75 -12.24
CA ARG A 434 11.88 2.06 -13.51
C ARG A 434 11.13 0.75 -13.30
N LEU A 435 11.49 -0.05 -12.30
CA LEU A 435 10.80 -1.30 -11.99
C LEU A 435 9.44 -1.05 -11.33
N TYR A 436 9.29 0.01 -10.53
CA TYR A 436 7.99 0.42 -10.02
C TYR A 436 7.08 0.98 -11.12
N LEU A 437 7.62 1.65 -12.14
CA LEU A 437 6.93 1.94 -13.41
C LEU A 437 6.76 0.69 -14.31
N GLU A 438 6.90 -0.52 -13.74
CA GLU A 438 6.44 -1.80 -14.29
C GLU A 438 5.61 -2.61 -13.27
N GLN A 439 5.49 -2.16 -12.01
CA GLN A 439 4.80 -2.85 -10.90
C GLN A 439 3.59 -2.07 -10.39
N TYR A 440 3.75 -0.76 -10.17
CA TYR A 440 2.68 0.20 -9.96
C TYR A 440 1.97 0.54 -11.27
N GLY A 441 1.02 -0.34 -11.59
CA GLY A 441 -2.14 -0.33 -12.13
C GLY A 441 -3.12 0.90 -12.15
N GLY A 442 -3.32 1.53 -10.98
CA GLY A 442 -3.81 2.91 -10.85
C GLY A 442 -5.31 3.05 -11.01
N GLY A 443 -5.82 2.75 -12.20
CA GLY A 443 -7.25 2.62 -12.47
C GLY A 443 -7.65 1.29 -13.12
N SER A 444 -6.75 0.64 -13.88
CA SER A 444 -7.12 -0.49 -14.75
C SER A 444 -6.46 -1.82 -14.40
N ASP A 445 -5.48 -1.81 -13.51
CA ASP A 445 -4.57 -2.94 -13.39
C ASP A 445 -3.92 -3.07 -11.98
N VAL A 446 -2.88 -3.89 -11.74
CA VAL A 446 -2.47 -5.18 -12.36
C VAL A 446 -2.10 -5.34 -13.89
N TRP A 447 -1.14 -4.72 -14.64
CA TRP A 447 -0.27 -3.48 -14.72
C TRP A 447 0.95 -3.96 -15.59
N ILE A 448 1.75 -3.34 -16.49
CA ILE A 448 1.90 -2.07 -17.25
C ILE A 448 2.79 -2.40 -18.49
N GLY A 449 3.05 -1.44 -19.40
CA GLY A 449 4.01 -1.53 -20.54
C GLY A 449 5.38 -0.80 -20.37
N LYS A 450 6.15 -0.56 -21.46
CA LYS A 450 7.55 -0.03 -21.40
C LYS A 450 8.07 0.91 -22.57
N THR A 451 8.47 2.14 -22.20
CA THR A 451 9.65 3.04 -22.55
C THR A 451 10.54 3.00 -23.83
N VAL A 452 11.26 4.12 -24.13
CA VAL A 452 12.24 4.41 -25.25
C VAL A 452 13.50 5.23 -24.77
N TYR A 453 14.65 5.26 -25.52
CA TYR A 453 15.89 6.11 -25.31
C TYR A 453 16.82 6.11 -26.59
N ARG A 454 18.02 6.74 -26.83
CA ARG A 454 19.10 7.52 -26.10
C ARG A 454 20.07 8.28 -27.11
N TRP A 455 21.11 9.03 -26.65
CA TRP A 455 22.22 9.68 -27.46
C TRP A 455 23.64 9.41 -26.86
N TYR A 456 24.75 9.56 -27.61
CA TYR A 456 26.14 9.29 -27.13
C TYR A 456 27.37 9.86 -27.94
N THR A 457 27.33 9.97 -29.27
CA THR A 457 28.49 9.57 -30.12
C THR A 457 29.53 10.63 -30.54
N GLU A 458 30.09 11.46 -29.65
CA GLU A 458 31.04 12.53 -30.07
C GLU A 458 32.46 12.51 -29.45
N CYS A 459 32.68 12.08 -28.21
CA CYS A 459 33.87 12.50 -27.42
C CYS A 459 35.13 11.59 -27.37
N GLY A 460 35.40 10.72 -28.36
CA GLY A 460 36.73 10.09 -28.55
C GLY A 460 37.34 9.25 -27.40
N LEU A 461 36.57 8.85 -26.36
CA LEU A 461 37.12 8.36 -25.08
C LEU A 461 37.82 6.98 -25.13
N ALA A 462 37.66 6.19 -26.20
CA ALA A 462 38.19 4.83 -26.31
C ALA A 462 39.74 4.78 -26.29
N GLU A 463 40.41 5.77 -26.89
CA GLU A 463 41.87 5.79 -27.04
C GLU A 463 42.63 6.04 -25.72
N LYS A 464 41.92 6.45 -24.65
CA LYS A 464 42.49 6.84 -23.35
C LYS A 464 42.26 5.79 -22.26
N GLY A 465 41.97 4.55 -22.64
CA GLY A 465 41.82 3.40 -21.73
C GLY A 465 40.45 3.30 -21.03
N VAL A 466 39.48 4.14 -21.40
CA VAL A 466 38.10 4.04 -20.91
C VAL A 466 37.31 3.12 -21.84
N SER A 467 36.85 1.98 -21.32
CA SER A 467 35.97 1.11 -22.11
C SER A 467 34.58 1.72 -22.28
N ARG A 468 33.93 1.47 -23.44
CA ARG A 468 32.54 1.88 -23.71
C ARG A 468 31.59 1.44 -22.59
N GLY A 469 31.83 0.25 -22.02
CA GLY A 469 31.13 -0.26 -20.85
C GLY A 469 31.33 0.60 -19.60
N ALA A 470 32.58 0.89 -19.21
CA ALA A 470 32.87 1.71 -18.03
C ALA A 470 32.28 3.13 -18.13
N LEU A 471 32.27 3.71 -19.33
CA LEU A 471 31.66 5.00 -19.62
C LEU A 471 30.13 4.96 -19.49
N LEU A 472 29.49 3.96 -20.10
CA LEU A 472 28.04 3.76 -19.99
C LEU A 472 27.63 3.46 -18.55
N THR A 473 28.41 2.67 -17.78
CA THR A 473 28.18 2.39 -16.36
C THR A 473 28.32 3.65 -15.50
N THR A 474 29.39 4.43 -15.68
CA THR A 474 29.62 5.65 -14.89
C THR A 474 28.53 6.69 -15.14
N TYR A 475 28.15 6.89 -16.41
CA TYR A 475 27.04 7.77 -16.75
C TYR A 475 25.70 7.21 -16.24
N PHE A 476 25.45 5.91 -16.35
CA PHE A 476 24.26 5.23 -15.82
C PHE A 476 24.09 5.43 -14.31
N LEU A 477 25.12 5.13 -13.50
CA LEU A 477 25.09 5.35 -12.05
C LEU A 477 24.78 6.81 -11.69
N THR A 478 25.39 7.74 -12.43
CA THR A 478 25.21 9.18 -12.22
C THR A 478 23.78 9.64 -12.56
N VAL A 479 23.22 9.27 -13.72
CA VAL A 479 21.83 9.61 -14.08
C VAL A 479 20.80 8.85 -13.25
N ALA A 480 21.16 7.68 -12.71
CA ALA A 480 20.26 6.88 -11.88
C ALA A 480 20.16 7.39 -10.44
N SER A 481 21.18 8.11 -9.97
CA SER A 481 21.24 8.74 -8.64
C SER A 481 20.71 10.17 -8.63
N MET A 482 20.98 10.96 -9.69
CA MET A 482 20.57 12.36 -9.81
C MET A 482 19.94 12.57 -11.20
N PHE A 483 18.62 12.52 -11.30
CA PHE A 483 17.85 12.43 -12.54
C PHE A 483 17.12 13.74 -12.92
N GLU A 484 17.07 14.71 -12.02
CA GLU A 484 16.31 15.96 -12.12
C GLU A 484 16.88 16.86 -13.24
N PRO A 485 16.10 17.33 -14.23
CA PRO A 485 16.62 18.04 -15.41
C PRO A 485 17.60 19.18 -15.09
N GLU A 486 17.25 20.02 -14.12
CA GLU A 486 18.00 21.14 -13.56
C GLU A 486 19.40 20.76 -13.02
N ARG A 487 19.56 19.53 -12.51
CA ARG A 487 20.84 19.01 -11.95
C ARG A 487 21.79 18.46 -13.02
N ALA A 488 21.61 18.87 -14.29
CA ALA A 488 22.44 18.41 -15.41
C ALA A 488 23.94 18.72 -15.23
N GLN A 489 24.28 19.86 -14.63
CA GLN A 489 25.69 20.22 -14.39
C GLN A 489 26.33 19.35 -13.29
N GLU A 490 25.58 18.98 -12.26
CA GLU A 490 26.05 18.05 -11.22
C GLU A 490 26.27 16.65 -11.82
N ARG A 491 25.36 16.17 -12.67
CA ARG A 491 25.55 14.91 -13.43
C ARG A 491 26.81 14.95 -14.29
N LEU A 492 26.98 15.99 -15.08
CA LEU A 492 28.16 16.12 -15.95
C LEU A 492 29.45 16.25 -15.13
N GLY A 493 29.41 16.95 -14.00
CA GLY A 493 30.51 17.05 -13.04
C GLY A 493 30.92 15.69 -12.48
N TRP A 494 29.99 14.96 -11.84
CA TRP A 494 30.28 13.65 -11.26
C TRP A 494 30.75 12.66 -12.33
N ALA A 495 30.04 12.54 -13.46
CA ALA A 495 30.42 11.62 -14.53
C ALA A 495 31.84 11.92 -15.06
N ARG A 496 32.17 13.18 -15.36
CA ARG A 496 33.52 13.58 -15.80
C ARG A 496 34.58 13.29 -14.73
N THR A 497 34.32 13.64 -13.47
CA THR A 497 35.29 13.42 -12.38
C THR A 497 35.53 11.94 -12.10
N ALA A 498 34.50 11.09 -12.15
CA ALA A 498 34.63 9.64 -11.97
C ALA A 498 35.42 8.99 -13.12
N LEU A 499 35.19 9.41 -14.37
CA LEU A 499 35.96 8.95 -15.54
C LEU A 499 37.43 9.38 -15.46
N LEU A 500 37.70 10.64 -15.08
CA LEU A 500 39.06 11.14 -14.88
C LEU A 500 39.77 10.38 -13.74
N ALA A 501 39.08 10.13 -12.63
CA ALA A 501 39.61 9.31 -11.53
C ALA A 501 39.90 7.87 -11.98
N GLN A 502 39.06 7.28 -12.85
CA GLN A 502 39.30 5.95 -13.42
C GLN A 502 40.51 5.94 -14.36
N VAL A 503 40.66 6.92 -15.25
CA VAL A 503 41.85 7.04 -16.13
C VAL A 503 43.13 7.18 -15.31
N VAL A 504 43.12 8.07 -14.30
CA VAL A 504 44.26 8.28 -13.40
C VAL A 504 44.56 7.00 -12.61
N SER A 505 43.55 6.35 -12.03
CA SER A 505 43.71 5.09 -11.30
C SER A 505 44.30 3.97 -12.17
N SER A 506 43.81 3.80 -13.40
CA SER A 506 44.34 2.84 -14.38
C SER A 506 45.79 3.15 -14.76
N PHE A 507 46.14 4.43 -14.93
CA PHE A 507 47.53 4.84 -15.17
C PHE A 507 48.43 4.50 -13.97
N PHE A 508 48.03 4.80 -12.74
CA PHE A 508 48.83 4.49 -11.53
C PHE A 508 48.87 2.98 -11.19
N SER A 509 47.89 2.20 -11.65
CA SER A 509 47.80 0.76 -11.40
C SER A 509 48.44 -0.10 -12.50
N SER A 510 48.82 0.48 -13.63
CA SER A 510 49.49 -0.21 -14.74
C SER A 510 50.92 -0.65 -14.37
N ASP A 511 51.27 -1.89 -14.72
CA ASP A 511 52.63 -2.45 -14.55
C ASP A 511 53.70 -1.64 -15.29
N PHE A 512 53.32 -0.92 -16.36
CA PHE A 512 54.21 -0.04 -17.12
C PHE A 512 54.46 1.32 -16.43
N CYS A 513 53.72 1.66 -15.38
CA CYS A 513 53.79 2.96 -14.71
C CYS A 513 54.93 3.04 -13.69
N SER A 514 56.12 3.35 -14.21
CA SER A 514 57.37 3.48 -13.43
C SER A 514 57.30 4.54 -12.31
N ARG A 515 58.14 4.39 -11.28
CA ARG A 515 58.22 5.34 -10.15
C ARG A 515 58.50 6.78 -10.60
N ASN A 516 59.31 6.97 -11.63
CA ASN A 516 59.62 8.29 -12.19
C ASN A 516 58.41 8.89 -12.91
N MET A 517 57.64 8.09 -13.66
CA MET A 517 56.39 8.57 -14.29
C MET A 517 55.36 9.03 -13.24
N ARG A 518 55.24 8.30 -12.13
CA ARG A 518 54.40 8.68 -10.98
C ARG A 518 54.84 10.01 -10.36
N GLN A 519 56.15 10.20 -10.17
CA GLN A 519 56.72 11.45 -9.64
C GLN A 519 56.52 12.63 -10.60
N ASN A 520 56.72 12.43 -11.91
CA ASN A 520 56.51 13.46 -12.91
C ASN A 520 55.04 13.90 -12.99
N PHE A 521 54.08 12.96 -12.96
CA PHE A 521 52.65 13.29 -12.93
C PHE A 521 52.29 14.16 -11.72
N ILE A 522 52.80 13.80 -10.53
CA ILE A 522 52.59 14.57 -9.30
C ILE A 522 53.24 15.96 -9.41
N GLN A 523 54.44 16.06 -9.99
CA GLN A 523 55.16 17.33 -10.11
C GLN A 523 54.47 18.29 -11.09
N GLU A 524 53.98 17.81 -12.24
CA GLU A 524 53.19 18.63 -13.18
C GLU A 524 51.88 19.12 -12.54
N PHE A 525 51.17 18.24 -11.83
CA PHE A 525 49.93 18.59 -11.13
C PHE A 525 50.14 19.65 -10.03
N ILE A 526 51.30 19.63 -9.35
CA ILE A 526 51.69 20.65 -8.36
C ILE A 526 52.14 21.96 -9.02
N ASN A 527 52.83 21.89 -10.16
CA ASN A 527 53.43 23.05 -10.82
C ASN A 527 52.42 23.93 -11.58
N TYR A 528 51.30 23.36 -12.07
CA TYR A 528 50.33 24.06 -12.92
C TYR A 528 48.89 24.09 -12.35
N PRO A 529 48.65 24.64 -11.14
CA PRO A 529 47.32 24.67 -10.52
C PRO A 529 46.28 25.54 -11.26
N ASN A 530 46.71 26.41 -12.18
CA ASN A 530 45.85 27.25 -13.02
C ASN A 530 46.36 27.34 -14.48
N GLY A 531 46.95 26.26 -15.02
CA GLY A 531 47.58 26.25 -16.34
C GLY A 531 46.58 26.30 -17.52
N PRO A 532 46.83 27.10 -18.58
CA PRO A 532 45.98 27.18 -19.77
C PRO A 532 46.20 26.01 -20.75
N THR A 533 46.11 24.77 -20.26
CA THR A 533 46.41 23.54 -21.02
C THR A 533 45.35 22.44 -20.88
N TRP A 534 44.34 22.60 -20.01
CA TRP A 534 43.20 21.67 -19.96
C TRP A 534 42.22 21.88 -21.13
N TYR A 535 42.07 23.12 -21.61
CA TYR A 535 41.28 23.43 -22.81
C TYR A 535 41.88 22.88 -24.10
N THR A 536 43.21 22.82 -24.22
CA THR A 536 43.89 22.39 -25.47
C THR A 536 43.77 20.89 -25.74
N TYR A 537 43.36 20.10 -24.74
CA TYR A 537 42.97 18.71 -24.92
C TYR A 537 41.48 18.52 -25.26
N LEU A 538 40.67 19.58 -25.23
CA LEU A 538 39.23 19.60 -25.56
C LEU A 538 38.94 20.09 -26.99
N SER A 539 39.94 20.06 -27.88
CA SER A 539 39.77 20.24 -29.33
C SER A 539 40.13 18.97 -30.13
N ILE A 540 40.30 17.83 -29.43
CA ILE A 540 40.38 16.45 -29.96
C ILE A 540 39.66 15.51 -28.97
N ILE A 541 38.52 15.98 -28.45
CA ILE A 541 37.49 15.37 -27.57
C ILE A 541 36.18 16.13 -27.90
#